data_AF-A0A928SIB2-F1
#
_entry.id   AF-A0A928SIB2-F1
#
_cell.length_a   1.000
_cell.length_b   1.000
_cell.length_c   1.000
_cell.angle_alpha   90.00
_cell.angle_beta   90.00
_cell.angle_gamma   90.00
#
_symmetry.space_group_name_H-M   'P 1'
#
loop_
_entity.id
_entity.type
_entity.pdbx_description
1 polymer ?
#
loop_
_entity_poly.entity_id
_entity_poly.type
_entity_poly.pdbx_seq_one_letter_code
_entity_poly.pdbx_strand_id
1 'polypeptide(L)'
;MTALYADTLFAPLDTDLHLERIGGGNETEVYTTDDRRFVVKVKCDSPSEPEALFPQAQARRAVAEAFAGAIGPEHSLPTYYLIARNSSGQAQLVAVQPYLRQASPLAQVDYADLSTEERRHLAAQLRQLIRRALNFYRHAGQMPDLYGRTHSSPAERQRLNRWFMLPWRLWCFFFQRTLLRSHNLMFTAAPPRGLLLVDYDPVQRSPLYRRLYYAARCLLFGRDYLFIWLMERFGYNPKG
;
A
#
# COMPACT_ATOMS: atom_id res chain seq x y z
N MET A 1 0.88 23.34 -1.83
CA MET A 1 0.94 23.77 -0.41
C MET A 1 0.89 22.51 0.43
N THR A 2 1.95 22.23 1.17
CA THR A 2 2.01 21.12 2.15
C THR A 2 1.19 21.51 3.37
N ALA A 3 0.15 20.74 3.67
CA ALA A 3 -0.66 20.97 4.87
C ALA A 3 0.07 20.32 6.05
N LEU A 4 0.54 21.16 6.97
CA LEU A 4 1.03 20.71 8.28
C LEU A 4 -0.19 20.40 9.16
N TYR A 5 -0.17 19.23 9.78
CA TYR A 5 -1.22 18.80 10.70
C TYR A 5 -0.63 18.71 12.10
N ALA A 6 -1.22 19.47 13.03
CA ALA A 6 -0.83 19.51 14.43
C ALA A 6 -1.83 18.74 15.27
N ASP A 7 -1.41 17.65 15.91
CA ASP A 7 -2.28 16.81 16.75
C ASP A 7 -1.47 16.10 17.84
N THR A 8 -2.03 15.99 19.04
CA THR A 8 -1.45 15.23 20.16
C THR A 8 -1.23 13.75 19.84
N LEU A 9 -1.90 13.23 18.81
CA LEU A 9 -1.70 11.89 18.27
C LEU A 9 -0.22 11.64 17.94
N PHE A 10 0.50 12.69 17.56
CA PHE A 10 1.89 12.62 17.13
C PHE A 10 2.89 12.89 18.25
N ALA A 11 2.46 13.20 19.47
CA ALA A 11 3.35 13.46 20.61
C ALA A 11 4.42 12.38 20.86
N PRO A 12 4.16 11.08 20.61
CA PRO A 12 5.19 10.05 20.74
C PRO A 12 6.21 9.98 19.58
N LEU A 13 5.94 10.69 18.47
CA LEU A 13 6.64 10.56 17.20
C LEU A 13 7.35 11.85 16.77
N ASP A 14 6.77 13.01 17.10
CA ASP A 14 7.36 14.31 16.87
C ASP A 14 7.17 15.24 18.09
N THR A 15 8.22 15.96 18.44
CA THR A 15 8.25 16.80 19.65
C THR A 15 7.45 18.08 19.51
N ASP A 16 7.23 18.55 18.28
CA ASP A 16 6.44 19.75 18.00
C ASP A 16 4.98 19.43 17.61
N LEU A 17 4.62 18.13 17.55
CA LEU A 17 3.30 17.63 17.16
C LEU A 17 2.91 17.89 15.70
N HIS A 18 3.81 18.40 14.87
CA HIS A 18 3.52 18.71 13.46
C HIS A 18 3.97 17.56 12.58
N LEU A 19 3.09 17.09 11.70
CA LEU A 19 3.47 16.21 10.60
C LEU A 19 2.96 16.77 9.26
N GLU A 20 3.76 16.57 8.21
CA GLU A 20 3.38 16.91 6.84
C GLU A 20 2.47 15.81 6.27
N ARG A 21 1.27 16.18 5.79
CA ARG A 21 0.39 15.22 5.12
C ARG A 21 0.91 14.89 3.71
N ILE A 22 1.24 13.63 3.48
CA ILE A 22 1.81 13.13 2.20
C ILE A 22 0.84 12.28 1.38
N GLY A 23 -0.29 11.86 1.95
CA GLY A 23 -1.28 11.09 1.23
C GLY A 23 -2.43 10.62 2.10
N GLY A 24 -3.32 9.83 1.51
CA GLY A 24 -4.47 9.26 2.20
C GLY A 24 -5.27 8.33 1.30
N GLY A 25 -6.11 7.53 1.95
CA GLY A 25 -7.01 6.57 1.34
C GLY A 25 -8.35 6.53 2.08
N ASN A 26 -9.06 5.42 1.92
CA ASN A 26 -10.41 5.27 2.47
C ASN A 26 -10.46 5.29 4.02
N GLU A 27 -9.58 4.55 4.65
CA GLU A 27 -9.59 4.32 6.09
C GLU A 27 -8.22 4.68 6.67
N THR A 28 -7.45 5.52 5.95
CA THR A 28 -6.08 5.85 6.34
C THR A 28 -5.68 7.22 5.85
N GLU A 29 -5.26 8.09 6.76
CA GLU A 29 -4.50 9.30 6.43
C GLU A 29 -3.01 9.03 6.63
N VAL A 30 -2.16 9.62 5.79
CA VAL A 30 -0.72 9.34 5.74
C VAL A 30 0.07 10.64 5.89
N TYR A 31 0.94 10.66 6.89
CA TYR A 31 1.77 11.79 7.27
C TYR A 31 3.25 11.38 7.31
N THR A 32 4.16 12.34 7.25
CA THR A 32 5.60 12.16 7.50
C THR A 32 6.05 13.04 8.65
N THR A 33 7.04 12.57 9.43
CA THR A 33 7.78 13.41 10.37
C THR A 33 8.58 14.49 9.66
N ASP A 34 8.83 15.60 10.35
CA ASP A 34 9.54 16.75 9.80
C ASP A 34 10.99 16.40 9.44
N ASP A 35 11.60 15.54 10.25
CA ASP A 35 12.92 14.96 9.98
C ASP A 35 12.91 13.87 8.88
N ARG A 36 11.74 13.56 8.30
CA ARG A 36 11.55 12.57 7.23
C ARG A 36 12.18 11.22 7.54
N ARG A 37 12.08 10.77 8.78
CA ARG A 37 12.48 9.42 9.20
C ARG A 37 11.33 8.44 9.16
N PHE A 38 10.11 8.88 9.44
CA PHE A 38 8.96 8.00 9.57
C PHE A 38 7.75 8.45 8.77
N VAL A 39 6.99 7.48 8.29
CA VAL A 39 5.61 7.64 7.82
C VAL A 39 4.67 7.19 8.92
N VAL A 40 3.65 7.99 9.16
CA VAL A 40 2.60 7.77 10.15
C VAL A 40 1.27 7.62 9.43
N LYS A 41 0.66 6.44 9.56
CA LYS A 41 -0.62 6.08 8.94
C LYS A 41 -1.69 6.02 10.01
N VAL A 42 -2.56 7.01 10.07
CA VAL A 42 -3.68 7.07 11.01
C VAL A 42 -4.81 6.23 10.45
N LYS A 43 -5.21 5.15 11.12
CA LYS A 43 -6.33 4.31 10.68
C LYS A 43 -7.63 4.98 11.12
N CYS A 44 -8.40 5.48 10.14
CA CYS A 44 -9.68 6.15 10.36
C CYS A 44 -10.79 5.13 10.65
N ASP A 45 -10.62 4.37 11.73
CA ASP A 45 -11.70 3.60 12.33
C ASP A 45 -12.44 4.52 13.31
N SER A 46 -13.75 4.30 13.51
CA SER A 46 -14.55 5.09 14.46
C SER A 46 -13.84 5.16 15.82
N PRO A 47 -13.89 6.32 16.52
CA PRO A 47 -13.31 6.43 17.84
C PRO A 47 -13.77 5.26 18.70
N SER A 48 -12.82 4.51 19.23
CA SER A 48 -13.08 3.30 20.00
C SER A 48 -12.35 3.40 21.33
N GLU A 49 -12.91 2.77 22.35
CA GLU A 49 -12.23 2.65 23.64
C GLU A 49 -10.86 1.97 23.47
N PRO A 50 -9.82 2.37 24.24
CA PRO A 50 -8.48 1.79 24.14
C PRO A 50 -8.46 0.25 24.22
N GLU A 51 -9.34 -0.33 25.06
CA GLU A 51 -9.49 -1.78 25.23
C GLU A 51 -9.93 -2.49 23.94
N ALA A 52 -10.76 -1.84 23.13
CA ALA A 52 -11.19 -2.39 21.84
C ALA A 52 -10.12 -2.25 20.75
N LEU A 53 -9.20 -1.29 20.88
CA LEU A 53 -8.13 -1.05 19.91
C LEU A 53 -6.96 -2.01 20.07
N PHE A 54 -6.71 -2.53 21.27
CA PHE A 54 -5.57 -3.41 21.51
C PHE A 54 -5.64 -4.75 20.73
N PRO A 55 -6.76 -5.51 20.77
CA PRO A 55 -6.91 -6.71 19.93
C PRO A 55 -6.81 -6.39 18.44
N GLN A 56 -7.30 -5.22 18.01
CA GLN A 56 -7.20 -4.78 16.61
C GLN A 56 -5.74 -4.51 16.21
N ALA A 57 -4.98 -3.82 17.06
CA ALA A 57 -3.56 -3.56 16.85
C ALA A 57 -2.77 -4.86 16.74
N GLN A 58 -3.02 -5.82 17.63
CA GLN A 58 -2.40 -7.15 17.60
C GLN A 58 -2.75 -7.91 16.31
N ALA A 59 -4.02 -7.93 15.92
CA ALA A 59 -4.46 -8.60 14.70
C ALA A 59 -3.82 -7.98 13.45
N ARG A 60 -3.75 -6.65 13.35
CA ARG A 60 -3.10 -5.96 12.23
C ARG A 60 -1.59 -6.22 12.21
N ARG A 61 -0.93 -6.21 13.38
CA ARG A 61 0.48 -6.58 13.49
C ARG A 61 0.74 -8.00 12.99
N ALA A 62 -0.05 -8.97 13.44
CA ALA A 62 0.10 -10.36 13.01
C ALA A 62 -0.08 -10.52 11.48
N VAL A 63 -1.04 -9.80 10.88
CA VAL A 63 -1.22 -9.79 9.43
C VAL A 63 -0.04 -9.14 8.71
N ALA A 64 0.45 -8.01 9.21
CA ALA A 64 1.59 -7.32 8.61
C ALA A 64 2.86 -8.18 8.66
N GLU A 65 3.12 -8.84 9.79
CA GLU A 65 4.23 -9.79 9.94
C GLU A 65 4.08 -10.99 9.00
N ALA A 66 2.87 -11.56 8.88
CA ALA A 66 2.60 -12.65 7.96
C ALA A 66 2.80 -12.23 6.49
N PHE A 67 2.35 -11.03 6.10
CA PHE A 67 2.53 -10.51 4.75
C PHE A 67 3.99 -10.17 4.47
N ALA A 68 4.71 -9.55 5.42
CA ALA A 68 6.15 -9.28 5.31
C ALA A 68 6.94 -10.59 5.14
N GLY A 69 6.63 -11.62 5.94
CA GLY A 69 7.22 -12.95 5.80
C GLY A 69 6.90 -13.61 4.45
N ALA A 70 5.68 -13.42 3.95
CA ALA A 70 5.26 -13.94 2.65
C ALA A 70 6.00 -13.29 1.48
N ILE A 71 6.13 -11.96 1.46
CA ILE A 71 6.78 -11.22 0.37
C ILE A 71 8.31 -11.20 0.50
N GLY A 72 8.84 -11.48 1.68
CA GLY A 72 10.26 -11.56 2.03
C GLY A 72 10.88 -10.24 2.50
N PRO A 73 11.96 -10.31 3.31
CA PRO A 73 12.59 -9.16 3.96
C PRO A 73 13.10 -8.11 2.98
N GLU A 74 13.54 -8.51 1.79
CA GLU A 74 14.05 -7.62 0.73
C GLU A 74 12.96 -6.77 0.07
N HIS A 75 11.68 -7.13 0.26
CA HIS A 75 10.53 -6.44 -0.30
C HIS A 75 9.57 -5.88 0.75
N SER A 76 9.97 -5.92 2.01
CA SER A 76 9.12 -5.53 3.13
C SER A 76 9.72 -4.39 3.93
N LEU A 77 8.87 -3.76 4.72
CA LEU A 77 9.23 -2.68 5.64
C LEU A 77 8.72 -3.02 7.03
N PRO A 78 9.52 -2.75 8.08
CA PRO A 78 9.03 -2.87 9.44
C PRO A 78 7.85 -1.93 9.64
N THR A 79 6.78 -2.46 10.23
CA THR A 79 5.55 -1.74 10.50
C THR A 79 5.18 -1.92 11.96
N TYR A 80 5.12 -0.82 12.69
CA TYR A 80 4.76 -0.80 14.10
C TYR A 80 3.34 -0.28 14.26
N TYR A 81 2.51 -0.97 15.05
CA TYR A 81 1.15 -0.52 15.36
C TYR A 81 1.12 0.03 16.78
N LEU A 82 0.70 1.29 16.91
CA LEU A 82 0.64 2.05 18.15
C LEU A 82 -0.79 2.53 18.41
N ILE A 83 -1.16 2.66 19.69
CA ILE A 83 -2.40 3.33 20.09
C ILE A 83 -2.00 4.70 20.64
N ALA A 84 -2.55 5.76 20.05
CA ALA A 84 -2.28 7.14 20.44
C ALA A 84 -3.60 7.91 20.63
N ARG A 85 -3.56 9.07 21.28
CA ARG A 85 -4.74 9.91 21.52
C ARG A 85 -4.74 11.11 20.58
N ASN A 86 -5.83 11.31 19.85
CA ASN A 86 -6.00 12.50 19.02
C ASN A 86 -6.26 13.77 19.87
N SER A 87 -6.36 14.91 19.20
CA SER A 87 -6.60 16.23 19.83
C SER A 87 -7.89 16.32 20.63
N SER A 88 -8.85 15.42 20.36
CA SER A 88 -10.12 15.28 21.09
C SER A 88 -10.03 14.31 22.26
N GLY A 89 -8.83 13.80 22.58
CA GLY A 89 -8.58 12.84 23.67
C GLY A 89 -8.97 11.39 23.35
N GLN A 90 -9.47 11.12 22.13
CA GLN A 90 -9.95 9.81 21.71
C GLN A 90 -8.78 8.93 21.25
N ALA A 91 -8.82 7.65 21.62
CA ALA A 91 -7.81 6.70 21.20
C ALA A 91 -7.98 6.32 19.71
N GLN A 92 -6.86 6.19 19.02
CA GLN A 92 -6.77 5.82 17.60
C GLN A 92 -5.61 4.87 17.35
N LEU A 93 -5.79 4.01 16.35
CA LEU A 93 -4.74 3.10 15.88
C LEU A 93 -3.89 3.78 14.81
N VAL A 94 -2.58 3.74 15.01
CA VAL A 94 -1.59 4.34 14.12
C VAL A 94 -0.59 3.28 13.68
N ALA A 95 -0.22 3.26 12.40
CA ALA A 95 0.87 2.45 11.90
C ALA A 95 2.07 3.33 11.54
N VAL A 96 3.26 2.98 12.02
CA VAL A 96 4.51 3.71 11.82
C VAL A 96 5.47 2.85 10.99
N GLN A 97 6.03 3.43 9.93
CA GLN A 97 6.96 2.80 9.01
C GLN A 97 8.14 3.74 8.72
N PRO A 98 9.32 3.23 8.30
CA PRO A 98 10.38 4.07 7.79
C PRO A 98 9.93 4.88 6.57
N TYR A 99 10.34 6.15 6.49
CA TYR A 99 10.10 6.98 5.31
C TYR A 99 11.13 6.69 4.21
N LEU A 100 10.62 6.41 3.01
CA LEU A 100 11.44 6.14 1.83
C LEU A 100 11.72 7.44 1.07
N ARG A 101 12.74 8.21 1.50
CA ARG A 101 13.09 9.52 0.91
C ARG A 101 13.29 9.51 -0.59
N GLN A 102 13.83 8.42 -1.13
CA GLN A 102 14.18 8.28 -2.55
C GLN A 102 13.49 7.07 -3.15
N ALA A 103 12.19 6.92 -2.91
CA ALA A 103 11.39 5.91 -3.58
C ALA A 103 10.15 6.52 -4.23
N SER A 104 9.79 6.00 -5.38
CA SER A 104 8.60 6.41 -6.13
C SER A 104 7.64 5.23 -6.25
N PRO A 105 6.33 5.45 -6.10
CA PRO A 105 5.36 4.41 -6.46
C PRO A 105 5.58 3.97 -7.91
N LEU A 106 5.37 2.69 -8.23
CA LEU A 106 5.44 2.20 -9.61
C LEU A 106 4.50 2.97 -10.56
N ALA A 107 3.37 3.45 -10.05
CA ALA A 107 2.47 4.35 -10.74
C ALA A 107 3.12 5.68 -11.20
N GLN A 108 4.28 6.06 -10.66
CA GLN A 108 5.00 7.29 -11.00
C GLN A 108 6.29 7.04 -11.78
N VAL A 109 6.80 5.82 -11.80
CA VAL A 109 7.99 5.46 -12.59
C VAL A 109 7.71 5.64 -14.08
N ASP A 110 8.68 6.20 -14.81
CA ASP A 110 8.75 6.12 -16.27
C ASP A 110 9.66 4.95 -16.65
N TYR A 111 9.07 3.95 -17.30
CA TYR A 111 9.79 2.73 -17.68
C TYR A 111 10.65 2.92 -18.94
N ALA A 112 10.39 3.98 -19.72
CA ALA A 112 11.22 4.33 -20.86
C ALA A 112 12.61 4.81 -20.42
N ASP A 113 12.67 5.53 -19.30
CA ASP A 113 13.90 6.08 -18.72
C ASP A 113 14.80 5.02 -18.04
N LEU A 114 14.25 3.84 -17.77
CA LEU A 114 15.03 2.73 -17.22
C LEU A 114 15.89 2.08 -18.30
N SER A 115 17.14 1.76 -17.96
CA SER A 115 18.00 0.91 -18.78
C SER A 115 17.42 -0.51 -18.91
N THR A 116 17.87 -1.24 -19.93
CA THR A 116 17.44 -2.63 -20.14
C THR A 116 17.76 -3.54 -18.95
N GLU A 117 18.88 -3.31 -18.26
CA GLU A 117 19.25 -4.08 -17.07
C GLU A 117 18.32 -3.77 -15.89
N GLU A 118 18.03 -2.49 -15.65
CA GLU A 118 17.09 -2.08 -14.60
C GLU A 118 15.68 -2.61 -14.85
N ARG A 119 15.22 -2.62 -16.11
CA ARG A 119 13.93 -3.21 -16.48
C ARG A 119 13.90 -4.71 -16.22
N ARG A 120 14.97 -5.46 -16.56
CA ARG A 120 15.09 -6.90 -16.29
C ARG A 120 15.10 -7.19 -14.79
N HIS A 121 15.84 -6.40 -14.02
CA HIS A 121 15.91 -6.53 -12.57
C HIS A 121 14.55 -6.26 -11.92
N LEU A 122 13.89 -5.17 -12.31
CA LEU A 122 12.55 -4.83 -11.86
C LEU A 122 11.53 -5.93 -12.22
N ALA A 123 11.59 -6.43 -13.45
CA ALA A 123 10.74 -7.52 -13.92
C ALA A 123 10.97 -8.81 -13.10
N ALA A 124 12.22 -9.15 -12.77
CA ALA A 124 12.54 -10.28 -11.91
C ALA A 124 11.93 -10.13 -10.51
N GLN A 125 12.07 -8.97 -9.88
CA GLN A 125 11.48 -8.68 -8.58
C GLN A 125 9.95 -8.75 -8.60
N LEU A 126 9.29 -8.19 -9.62
CA LEU A 126 7.84 -8.27 -9.78
C LEU A 126 7.36 -9.72 -9.92
N ARG A 127 8.02 -10.52 -10.75
CA ARG A 127 7.70 -11.94 -10.90
C ARG A 127 7.90 -12.71 -9.60
N GLN A 128 8.95 -12.40 -8.84
CA GLN A 128 9.18 -12.99 -7.52
C GLN A 128 8.07 -12.63 -6.53
N LEU A 129 7.66 -11.36 -6.47
CA LEU A 129 6.55 -10.91 -5.63
C LEU A 129 5.22 -11.60 -5.99
N ILE A 130 4.91 -11.73 -7.28
CA ILE A 130 3.73 -12.46 -7.74
C ILE A 130 3.77 -13.91 -7.27
N ARG A 131 4.89 -14.61 -7.49
CA ARG A 131 5.06 -16.01 -7.08
C ARG A 131 4.88 -16.19 -5.58
N ARG A 132 5.47 -15.29 -4.78
CA ARG A 132 5.38 -15.29 -3.31
C ARG A 132 3.94 -15.03 -2.84
N ALA A 133 3.26 -14.03 -3.41
CA ALA A 133 1.87 -13.72 -3.09
C ALA A 133 0.92 -14.88 -3.45
N LEU A 134 1.12 -15.52 -4.61
CA LEU A 134 0.36 -16.71 -5.02
C LEU A 134 0.60 -17.89 -4.09
N ASN A 135 1.85 -18.14 -3.70
CA ASN A 135 2.17 -19.22 -2.77
C ASN A 135 1.51 -18.99 -1.41
N PHE A 136 1.60 -17.77 -0.88
CA PHE A 136 0.96 -17.42 0.37
C PHE A 136 -0.57 -17.56 0.30
N TYR A 137 -1.19 -17.19 -0.82
CA TYR A 137 -2.63 -17.41 -1.02
C TYR A 137 -3.01 -18.89 -1.01
N ARG A 138 -2.20 -19.76 -1.64
CA ARG A 138 -2.43 -21.21 -1.62
C ARG A 138 -2.36 -21.80 -0.22
N HIS A 139 -1.49 -21.29 0.65
CA HIS A 139 -1.29 -21.82 2.00
C HIS A 139 -2.22 -21.19 3.05
N ALA A 140 -2.41 -19.88 3.02
CA ALA A 140 -3.11 -19.13 4.07
C ALA A 140 -4.50 -18.63 3.65
N GLY A 141 -4.87 -18.72 2.36
CA GLY A 141 -6.13 -18.15 1.85
C GLY A 141 -6.18 -16.62 1.90
N GLN A 142 -5.02 -15.97 2.02
CA GLN A 142 -4.87 -14.52 2.09
C GLN A 142 -3.79 -14.04 1.11
N MET A 143 -3.83 -12.77 0.72
CA MET A 143 -2.87 -12.24 -0.24
C MET A 143 -2.58 -10.75 0.04
N PRO A 144 -1.30 -10.34 0.05
CA PRO A 144 -0.94 -8.92 0.17
C PRO A 144 -1.50 -8.10 -1.01
N ASP A 145 -1.84 -6.82 -0.76
CA ASP A 145 -2.27 -5.91 -1.83
C ASP A 145 -1.09 -5.28 -2.55
N LEU A 146 -0.72 -5.87 -3.67
CA LEU A 146 0.36 -5.39 -4.52
C LEU A 146 -0.03 -4.21 -5.43
N TYR A 147 -1.30 -3.82 -5.54
CA TYR A 147 -1.73 -2.78 -6.51
C TYR A 147 -1.92 -1.41 -5.86
N GLY A 148 -2.61 -1.35 -4.72
CA GLY A 148 -2.92 -0.06 -4.09
C GLY A 148 -3.82 0.87 -4.91
N ARG A 149 -4.19 1.99 -4.31
CA ARG A 149 -4.93 3.10 -4.94
C ARG A 149 -4.63 4.37 -4.15
N THR A 150 -4.32 5.47 -4.84
CA THR A 150 -4.45 6.81 -4.26
C THR A 150 -5.87 7.31 -4.48
N HIS A 151 -6.51 7.81 -3.43
CA HIS A 151 -7.76 8.55 -3.55
C HIS A 151 -7.49 10.02 -3.23
N SER A 152 -7.82 10.89 -4.17
CA SER A 152 -7.52 12.32 -4.09
C SER A 152 -8.48 13.06 -3.14
N SER A 153 -9.71 12.53 -2.93
CA SER A 153 -10.66 13.11 -1.98
C SER A 153 -11.75 12.13 -1.47
N PRO A 154 -12.35 12.40 -0.30
CA PRO A 154 -13.54 11.69 0.19
C PRO A 154 -14.76 11.78 -0.75
N ALA A 155 -14.93 12.89 -1.47
CA ALA A 155 -16.03 13.09 -2.41
C ALA A 155 -15.90 12.23 -3.68
N GLU A 156 -14.69 12.13 -4.23
CA GLU A 156 -14.37 11.23 -5.34
C GLU A 156 -14.64 9.77 -4.97
N ARG A 157 -14.31 9.38 -3.73
CA ARG A 157 -14.63 8.07 -3.17
C ARG A 157 -16.13 7.82 -3.06
N GLN A 158 -16.90 8.75 -2.52
CA GLN A 158 -18.34 8.57 -2.35
C GLN A 158 -19.04 8.38 -3.70
N ARG A 159 -18.57 9.08 -4.74
CA ARG A 159 -19.00 8.88 -6.13
C ARG A 159 -18.65 7.49 -6.64
N LEU A 160 -17.39 7.06 -6.51
CA LEU A 160 -16.92 5.77 -7.02
C LEU A 160 -17.57 4.56 -6.33
N ASN A 161 -18.00 4.70 -5.07
CA ASN A 161 -18.66 3.63 -4.34
C ASN A 161 -20.15 3.43 -4.67
N ARG A 162 -20.76 4.32 -5.47
CA ARG A 162 -22.16 4.18 -5.89
C ARG A 162 -22.35 2.92 -6.75
N TRP A 163 -23.52 2.30 -6.63
CA TRP A 163 -23.84 1.03 -7.29
C TRP A 163 -23.66 1.10 -8.82
N PHE A 164 -24.06 2.21 -9.45
CA PHE A 164 -23.92 2.41 -10.89
C PHE A 164 -22.47 2.57 -11.37
N MET A 165 -21.52 2.86 -10.47
CA MET A 165 -20.09 2.88 -10.79
C MET A 165 -19.47 1.48 -10.70
N LEU A 166 -20.25 0.43 -10.40
CA LEU A 166 -19.73 -0.95 -10.34
C LEU A 166 -19.12 -1.42 -11.68
N PRO A 167 -19.76 -1.23 -12.85
CA PRO A 167 -19.16 -1.63 -14.13
C PRO A 167 -17.83 -0.91 -14.38
N TRP A 168 -17.79 0.41 -14.13
CA TRP A 168 -16.57 1.20 -14.20
C TRP A 168 -15.49 0.71 -13.24
N ARG A 169 -15.83 0.41 -11.98
CA ARG A 169 -14.89 -0.12 -10.99
C ARG A 169 -14.30 -1.47 -11.41
N LEU A 170 -15.13 -2.36 -11.97
CA LEU A 170 -14.68 -3.63 -12.51
C LEU A 170 -13.76 -3.39 -13.70
N TRP A 171 -14.15 -2.53 -14.65
CA TRP A 171 -13.30 -2.15 -15.78
C TRP A 171 -11.93 -1.61 -15.34
N CYS A 172 -11.91 -0.64 -14.43
CA CYS A 172 -10.65 -0.11 -13.87
C CYS A 172 -9.83 -1.21 -13.19
N PHE A 173 -10.48 -2.13 -12.48
CA PHE A 173 -9.81 -3.24 -11.81
C PHE A 173 -9.17 -4.20 -12.82
N PHE A 174 -9.87 -4.53 -13.91
CA PHE A 174 -9.40 -5.48 -14.92
C PHE A 174 -8.40 -4.88 -15.93
N PHE A 175 -8.44 -3.57 -16.19
CA PHE A 175 -7.63 -2.97 -17.27
C PHE A 175 -6.71 -1.83 -16.81
N GLN A 176 -7.10 -1.03 -15.83
CA GLN A 176 -6.29 0.14 -15.41
C GLN A 176 -5.39 -0.14 -14.20
N ARG A 177 -5.74 -1.13 -13.37
CA ARG A 177 -4.95 -1.52 -12.20
C ARG A 177 -4.00 -2.64 -12.57
N THR A 178 -2.82 -2.27 -13.05
CA THR A 178 -1.68 -3.18 -13.30
C THR A 178 -0.64 -3.03 -12.20
N LEU A 179 0.22 -4.03 -12.02
CA LEU A 179 1.32 -3.93 -11.05
C LEU A 179 2.30 -2.80 -11.42
N LEU A 180 2.50 -2.56 -12.72
CA LEU A 180 3.28 -1.43 -13.23
C LEU A 180 2.62 -0.07 -12.93
N ARG A 181 1.37 -0.04 -12.48
CA ARG A 181 0.67 1.16 -11.99
C ARG A 181 0.39 1.07 -10.50
N SER A 182 1.18 0.30 -9.77
CA SER A 182 0.97 0.11 -8.34
C SER A 182 1.31 1.38 -7.54
N HIS A 183 0.46 1.68 -6.56
CA HIS A 183 0.71 2.68 -5.52
C HIS A 183 1.23 2.07 -4.22
N ASN A 184 1.13 0.75 -4.06
CA ASN A 184 1.60 0.03 -2.87
C ASN A 184 3.02 -0.50 -3.03
N LEU A 185 3.54 -0.58 -4.26
CA LEU A 185 4.92 -0.95 -4.57
C LEU A 185 5.74 0.31 -4.83
N MET A 186 6.73 0.53 -3.98
CA MET A 186 7.68 1.63 -4.08
C MET A 186 8.97 1.12 -4.72
N PHE A 187 9.44 1.82 -5.75
CA PHE A 187 10.71 1.57 -6.41
C PHE A 187 11.77 2.51 -5.84
N THR A 188 12.81 1.96 -5.21
CA THR A 188 13.90 2.75 -4.62
C THR A 188 14.91 3.20 -5.68
N ALA A 189 15.39 4.44 -5.56
CA ALA A 189 16.37 5.01 -6.47
C ALA A 189 17.81 4.58 -6.11
N ALA A 190 18.08 4.33 -4.82
CA ALA A 190 19.40 3.95 -4.33
C ALA A 190 19.76 2.49 -4.68
N PRO A 191 20.99 2.21 -5.17
CA PRO A 191 21.47 0.85 -5.38
C PRO A 191 21.64 0.07 -4.06
N PRO A 192 21.27 -1.23 -4.02
CA PRO A 192 20.55 -1.94 -5.06
C PRO A 192 19.09 -1.47 -5.12
N ARG A 193 18.63 -1.09 -6.33
CA ARG A 193 17.25 -0.68 -6.53
C ARG A 193 16.32 -1.85 -6.21
N GLY A 194 15.29 -1.57 -5.44
CA GLY A 194 14.41 -2.58 -4.87
C GLY A 194 12.95 -2.15 -4.92
N LEU A 195 12.09 -3.15 -5.00
CA LEU A 195 10.66 -3.00 -4.77
C LEU A 195 10.33 -3.24 -3.32
N LEU A 196 9.65 -2.29 -2.69
CA LEU A 196 9.18 -2.38 -1.31
C LEU A 196 7.65 -2.26 -1.28
N LEU A 197 6.99 -3.20 -0.60
CA LEU A 197 5.58 -3.10 -0.29
C LEU A 197 5.39 -2.18 0.92
N VAL A 198 4.56 -1.14 0.77
CA VAL A 198 4.30 -0.19 1.86
C VAL A 198 3.00 -0.46 2.60
N ASP A 199 2.06 -1.22 2.03
CA ASP A 199 0.73 -1.43 2.63
C ASP A 199 0.46 -2.91 2.89
N TYR A 200 0.11 -3.19 4.14
CA TYR A 200 -0.13 -4.53 4.67
C TYR A 200 -1.58 -4.76 5.09
N ASP A 201 -2.48 -3.83 4.79
CA ASP A 201 -3.87 -3.95 5.23
C ASP A 201 -4.59 -5.13 4.53
N PRO A 202 -5.25 -6.01 5.30
CA PRO A 202 -6.06 -7.06 4.73
C PRO A 202 -7.38 -6.50 4.18
N VAL A 203 -7.99 -7.23 3.26
CA VAL A 203 -9.35 -6.92 2.78
C VAL A 203 -10.37 -7.18 3.89
N GLN A 204 -10.93 -6.12 4.47
CA GLN A 204 -11.88 -6.18 5.60
C GLN A 204 -13.34 -6.51 5.21
N ARG A 205 -13.55 -7.29 4.15
CA ARG A 205 -14.90 -7.66 3.65
C ARG A 205 -15.27 -9.08 4.04
N SER A 206 -16.51 -9.48 3.75
CA SER A 206 -17.01 -10.82 4.03
C SER A 206 -16.10 -11.91 3.45
N PRO A 207 -16.05 -13.12 4.06
CA PRO A 207 -15.18 -14.20 3.59
C PRO A 207 -15.39 -14.58 2.11
N LEU A 208 -16.64 -14.56 1.65
CA LEU A 208 -16.98 -14.82 0.25
C LEU A 208 -16.39 -13.74 -0.67
N TYR A 209 -16.56 -12.47 -0.30
CA TYR A 209 -15.97 -11.36 -1.06
C TYR A 209 -14.46 -11.48 -1.13
N ARG A 210 -13.80 -11.79 -0.01
CA ARG A 210 -12.34 -11.99 0.04
C ARG A 210 -11.89 -13.10 -0.91
N ARG A 211 -12.58 -14.24 -0.92
CA ARG A 211 -12.28 -15.36 -1.83
C ARG A 211 -12.41 -14.96 -3.29
N LEU A 212 -13.53 -14.33 -3.66
CA LEU A 212 -13.74 -13.84 -5.03
C LEU A 212 -12.70 -12.80 -5.43
N TYR A 213 -12.37 -11.90 -4.52
CA TYR A 213 -11.38 -10.85 -4.72
C TYR A 213 -9.98 -11.41 -4.96
N TYR A 214 -9.55 -12.37 -4.15
CA TYR A 214 -8.24 -13.01 -4.33
C TYR A 214 -8.20 -13.92 -5.55
N ALA A 215 -9.28 -14.64 -5.87
CA ALA A 215 -9.38 -15.40 -7.10
C ALA A 215 -9.26 -14.51 -8.34
N ALA A 216 -9.95 -13.36 -8.36
CA ALA A 216 -9.81 -12.38 -9.42
C ALA A 216 -8.36 -11.87 -9.54
N ARG A 217 -7.68 -11.59 -8.41
CA ARG A 217 -6.26 -11.19 -8.42
C ARG A 217 -5.34 -12.27 -9.00
N CYS A 218 -5.56 -13.54 -8.71
CA CYS A 218 -4.79 -14.63 -9.31
C CYS A 218 -4.88 -14.60 -10.84
N LEU A 219 -6.06 -14.35 -11.39
CA LEU A 219 -6.25 -14.20 -12.84
C LEU A 219 -5.53 -12.95 -13.37
N LEU A 220 -5.62 -11.83 -12.65
CA LEU A 220 -4.95 -10.58 -13.03
C LEU A 220 -3.44 -10.73 -13.08
N PHE A 221 -2.83 -11.54 -12.22
CA PHE A 221 -1.39 -11.79 -12.29
C PHE A 221 -0.96 -12.40 -13.62
N GLY A 222 -1.78 -13.22 -14.28
CA GLY A 222 -1.51 -13.71 -15.63
C GLY A 222 -1.36 -12.57 -16.64
N ARG A 223 -2.25 -11.58 -16.57
CA ARG A 223 -2.16 -10.34 -17.37
C ARG A 223 -0.92 -9.52 -16.99
N ASP A 224 -0.61 -9.39 -15.70
CA ASP A 224 0.57 -8.64 -15.26
C ASP A 224 1.88 -9.30 -15.71
N TYR A 225 1.97 -10.63 -15.80
CA TYR A 225 3.13 -11.28 -16.43
C TYR A 225 3.36 -10.81 -17.87
N LEU A 226 2.29 -10.66 -18.66
CA LEU A 226 2.39 -10.14 -20.03
C LEU A 226 2.89 -8.69 -20.04
N PHE A 227 2.34 -7.82 -19.19
CA PHE A 227 2.79 -6.43 -19.13
C PHE A 227 4.22 -6.28 -18.61
N ILE A 228 4.62 -7.11 -17.66
CA ILE A 228 6.02 -7.17 -17.19
C ILE A 228 6.94 -7.59 -18.33
N TRP A 229 6.54 -8.59 -19.13
CA TRP A 229 7.32 -9.02 -20.29
C TRP A 229 7.42 -7.93 -21.37
N LEU A 230 6.33 -7.23 -21.66
CA LEU A 230 6.33 -6.09 -22.59
C LEU A 230 7.21 -4.95 -22.07
N MET A 231 7.15 -4.64 -20.78
CA MET A 231 7.99 -3.64 -20.13
C MET A 231 9.47 -4.04 -20.24
N GLU A 232 9.80 -5.27 -19.88
CA GLU A 232 11.17 -5.81 -19.93
C GLU A 232 11.77 -5.76 -21.33
N ARG A 233 10.99 -6.12 -22.36
CA ARG A 233 11.48 -6.28 -23.73
C ARG A 233 11.45 -5.00 -24.57
N PHE A 234 10.45 -4.14 -24.36
CA PHE A 234 10.18 -3.00 -25.22
C PHE A 234 10.15 -1.65 -24.48
N GLY A 235 10.36 -1.65 -23.16
CA GLY A 235 10.19 -0.42 -22.36
C GLY A 235 8.74 0.04 -22.30
N TYR A 236 7.77 -0.87 -22.49
CA TYR A 236 6.35 -0.54 -22.44
C TYR A 236 6.00 0.24 -21.17
N ASN A 237 5.43 1.43 -21.36
CA ASN A 237 4.93 2.27 -20.29
C ASN A 237 3.39 2.25 -20.32
N PRO A 238 2.71 1.73 -19.28
CA PRO A 238 1.25 1.63 -19.24
C PRO A 238 0.53 2.99 -19.10
N LYS A 239 1.27 4.11 -19.13
CA LYS A 239 0.75 5.48 -19.16
C LYS A 239 0.66 6.07 -20.58
N GLY A 240 1.39 5.48 -21.53
CA GLY A 240 1.40 5.89 -22.94
C GLY A 240 0.27 5.28 -23.75
#